data_AF-A0A0P6XCH1-F1
#
_entry.id   AF-A0A0P6XCH1-F1
#
_cell.length_a   1.000
_cell.length_b   1.000
_cell.length_c   1.000
_cell.angle_alpha   90.00
_cell.angle_beta   90.00
_cell.angle_gamma   90.00
#
_symmetry.space_group_name_H-M   'P 1'
#
loop_
_entity.id
_entity.type
_entity.pdbx_description
1 polymer ?
#
loop_
_entity_poly.entity_id
_entity_poly.type
_entity_poly.pdbx_seq_one_letter_code
_entity_poly.pdbx_strand_id
1 'polypeptide(L)'
;MTLDDAKTELTNLVLGVSPDAVLRYKKRGSDELAIRVYAPADHEDAIREATRERSIALLTEHDLDVQILIYDISTSLPTEEGAE
;
A
#
# COMPACT_ATOMS: atom_id res chain seq x y z
N MET A 1 -2.84 17.93 2.57
CA MET A 1 -2.82 16.69 1.78
C MET A 1 -4.15 15.98 1.93
N THR A 2 -4.63 15.20 0.95
CA THR A 2 -5.87 14.39 1.07
C THR A 2 -5.53 12.90 1.09
N LEU A 3 -6.49 12.05 1.50
CA LEU A 3 -6.31 10.59 1.47
C LEU A 3 -6.04 10.07 0.05
N ASP A 4 -6.65 10.67 -0.98
CA ASP A 4 -6.43 10.31 -2.39
C ASP A 4 -5.04 10.73 -2.88
N ASP A 5 -4.52 11.85 -2.39
CA ASP A 5 -3.14 12.30 -2.66
C ASP A 5 -2.14 11.34 -2.00
N ALA A 6 -2.33 11.03 -0.71
CA ALA A 6 -1.54 10.05 0.04
C ALA A 6 -1.54 8.66 -0.62
N LYS A 7 -2.71 8.21 -1.09
CA LYS A 7 -2.85 6.98 -1.87
C LYS A 7 -1.98 7.02 -3.12
N THR A 8 -2.05 8.10 -3.88
CA THR A 8 -1.32 8.25 -5.14
C THR A 8 0.19 8.25 -4.89
N GLU A 9 0.66 9.02 -3.92
CA GLU A 9 2.07 9.05 -3.54
C GLU A 9 2.61 7.68 -3.13
N LEU A 10 1.93 7.00 -2.20
CA LEU A 10 2.36 5.68 -1.74
C LEU A 10 2.27 4.62 -2.85
N THR A 11 1.28 4.71 -3.74
CA THR A 11 1.19 3.84 -4.93
C THR A 11 2.41 4.03 -5.83
N ASN A 12 2.82 5.26 -6.07
CA ASN A 12 4.00 5.55 -6.90
C ASN A 12 5.29 5.04 -6.25
N LEU A 13 5.44 5.17 -4.93
CA LEU A 13 6.60 4.62 -4.20
C LEU A 13 6.66 3.09 -4.34
N VAL A 14 5.53 2.40 -4.13
CA VAL A 14 5.45 0.94 -4.27
C VAL A 14 5.79 0.51 -5.70
N LEU A 15 5.18 1.13 -6.71
CA LEU A 15 5.38 0.76 -8.12
C LEU A 15 6.78 1.15 -8.62
N GLY A 16 7.42 2.15 -8.02
CA GLY A 16 8.82 2.50 -8.31
C GLY A 16 9.81 1.42 -7.89
N VAL A 17 9.48 0.66 -6.83
CA VAL A 17 10.29 -0.48 -6.36
C VAL A 17 9.87 -1.78 -7.05
N SER A 18 8.56 -2.02 -7.13
CA SER A 18 7.98 -3.26 -7.67
C SER A 18 6.93 -2.93 -8.73
N PRO A 19 7.33 -2.77 -10.01
CA PRO A 19 6.42 -2.40 -11.08
C PRO A 19 5.33 -3.46 -11.34
N ASP A 20 5.62 -4.73 -11.04
CA ASP A 20 4.68 -5.84 -11.15
C ASP A 20 3.77 -6.02 -9.91
N ALA A 21 3.86 -5.12 -8.93
CA ALA A 21 3.02 -5.22 -7.74
C ALA A 21 1.55 -4.97 -8.08
N VAL A 22 0.68 -5.83 -7.56
CA VAL A 22 -0.77 -5.62 -7.62
C VAL A 22 -1.19 -4.91 -6.33
N LEU A 23 -1.84 -3.75 -6.47
CA LEU A 23 -2.34 -2.99 -5.32
C LEU A 23 -3.86 -3.10 -5.19
N ARG A 24 -4.34 -3.36 -3.97
CA ARG A 24 -5.76 -3.30 -3.62
C ARG A 24 -5.96 -2.30 -2.49
N TYR A 25 -6.99 -1.48 -2.60
CA TYR A 25 -7.24 -0.38 -1.67
C TYR A 25 -8.50 -0.64 -0.88
N LYS A 26 -8.45 -0.41 0.43
CA LYS A 26 -9.62 -0.47 1.30
C LYS A 26 -9.68 0.79 2.16
N LYS A 27 -10.59 1.69 1.81
CA LYS A 27 -10.90 2.88 2.61
C LYS A 27 -11.73 2.48 3.82
N ARG A 28 -11.37 2.96 5.00
CA ARG A 28 -12.03 2.65 6.28
C ARG A 28 -12.69 3.85 6.94
N GLY A 29 -12.39 5.04 6.47
CA GLY A 29 -13.00 6.30 6.90
C GLY A 29 -12.60 7.44 5.96
N SER A 30 -12.79 8.69 6.41
CA SER A 30 -12.32 9.87 5.66
C SER A 30 -10.79 9.99 5.68
N ASP A 31 -10.17 9.48 6.75
CA ASP A 31 -8.76 9.70 7.10
C ASP A 31 -7.95 8.39 7.17
N GLU A 32 -8.61 7.23 6.98
CA GLU A 32 -8.00 5.90 7.09
C GLU A 32 -8.08 5.11 5.77
N LEU A 33 -6.91 4.60 5.33
CA LEU A 33 -6.73 3.80 4.11
C LEU A 33 -5.79 2.62 4.35
N ALA A 34 -6.22 1.42 3.98
CA ALA A 34 -5.33 0.27 3.87
C ALA A 34 -4.98 0.02 2.39
N ILE A 35 -3.69 -0.10 2.10
CA ILE A 35 -3.13 -0.46 0.79
C ILE A 35 -2.54 -1.86 0.93
N ARG A 36 -3.17 -2.84 0.29
CA ARG A 36 -2.65 -4.20 0.18
C ARG A 36 -1.80 -4.30 -1.07
N VAL A 37 -0.52 -4.57 -0.88
CA VAL A 37 0.48 -4.70 -1.94
C VAL A 37 0.81 -6.17 -2.09
N TYR A 38 0.49 -6.75 -3.23
CA TYR A 38 0.91 -8.10 -3.59
C TYR A 38 2.12 -7.97 -4.50
N ALA A 39 3.29 -8.33 -4.01
CA ALA A 39 4.55 -8.17 -4.72
C ALA A 39 5.38 -9.47 -4.65
N PRO A 40 6.40 -9.64 -5.51
CA PRO A 40 7.37 -10.71 -5.33
C PRO A 40 8.02 -10.63 -3.95
N ALA A 41 8.25 -11.76 -3.29
CA ALA A 41 8.85 -11.81 -1.95
C ALA A 41 10.20 -11.05 -1.85
N ASP A 42 10.99 -11.05 -2.95
CA ASP A 42 12.27 -10.34 -3.02
C ASP A 42 12.12 -8.81 -2.92
N HIS A 43 10.93 -8.27 -3.25
CA HIS A 43 10.64 -6.84 -3.18
C HIS A 43 10.02 -6.40 -1.84
N GLU A 44 9.67 -7.32 -0.94
CA GLU A 44 8.94 -6.99 0.31
C GLU A 44 9.69 -5.95 1.15
N ASP A 45 10.98 -6.21 1.43
CA ASP A 45 11.77 -5.35 2.32
C ASP A 45 12.03 -3.98 1.67
N ALA A 46 12.28 -3.95 0.35
CA ALA A 46 12.48 -2.71 -0.40
C ALA A 46 11.21 -1.84 -0.43
N ILE A 47 10.03 -2.45 -0.58
CA ILE A 47 8.73 -1.72 -0.52
C ILE A 47 8.51 -1.20 0.90
N ARG A 48 8.80 -2.01 1.93
CA ARG A 48 8.67 -1.61 3.33
C ARG A 48 9.55 -0.39 3.63
N GLU A 49 10.81 -0.43 3.22
CA GLU A 49 11.75 0.69 3.42
C GLU A 49 11.29 1.95 2.70
N ALA A 50 10.91 1.84 1.41
CA ALA A 50 10.48 2.98 0.59
C ALA A 50 9.21 3.67 1.10
N THR A 51 8.32 2.92 1.78
CA THR A 51 7.02 3.45 2.23
C THR A 51 7.01 3.85 3.70
N ARG A 52 7.88 3.28 4.54
CA ARG A 52 7.84 3.42 6.01
C ARG A 52 7.87 4.86 6.48
N GLU A 53 8.86 5.64 6.04
CA GLU A 53 9.00 7.03 6.48
C GLU A 53 7.81 7.87 6.03
N ARG A 54 7.33 7.65 4.80
CA ARG A 54 6.19 8.39 4.27
C ARG A 54 4.89 8.06 4.99
N SER A 55 4.65 6.79 5.32
CA SER A 55 3.49 6.37 6.13
C SER A 55 3.48 6.99 7.52
N ILE A 56 4.65 7.12 8.16
CA ILE A 56 4.76 7.78 9.47
C ILE A 56 4.48 9.28 9.33
N ALA A 57 5.09 9.94 8.35
CA ALA A 57 4.89 11.35 8.05
C ALA A 57 3.40 11.70 7.81
N LEU A 58 2.70 10.87 7.03
CA LEU A 58 1.26 10.99 6.79
C LEU A 58 0.44 11.03 8.08
N LEU A 59 0.73 10.13 9.01
CA LEU A 59 0.05 10.07 10.28
C LEU A 59 0.39 11.28 11.15
N THR A 60 1.67 11.64 11.27
CA THR A 60 2.11 12.69 12.20
C THR A 60 1.86 14.12 11.74
N GLU A 61 1.91 14.36 10.42
CA GLU A 61 1.81 15.72 9.85
C GLU A 61 0.42 16.03 9.31
N HIS A 62 -0.35 15.00 8.96
CA HIS A 62 -1.63 15.16 8.27
C HIS A 62 -2.80 14.41 8.92
N ASP A 63 -2.57 13.70 10.02
CA ASP A 63 -3.58 12.86 10.71
C ASP A 63 -4.19 11.79 9.79
N LEU A 64 -3.45 11.38 8.75
CA LEU A 64 -3.88 10.37 7.79
C LEU A 64 -3.29 9.00 8.14
N ASP A 65 -4.14 8.07 8.58
CA ASP A 65 -3.73 6.68 8.87
C ASP A 65 -3.71 5.87 7.57
N VAL A 66 -2.54 5.77 6.94
CA VAL A 66 -2.35 4.97 5.73
C VAL A 66 -1.46 3.75 6.00
N GLN A 67 -2.08 2.58 6.06
CA GLN A 67 -1.41 1.32 6.32
C GLN A 67 -1.02 0.60 5.03
N ILE A 68 0.25 0.24 4.92
CA ILE A 68 0.79 -0.60 3.83
C ILE A 68 0.88 -2.04 4.34
N LEU A 69 0.16 -2.96 3.70
CA LEU A 69 0.16 -4.39 3.99
C LEU A 69 0.76 -5.12 2.81
N ILE A 70 1.96 -5.68 2.97
CA ILE A 70 2.69 -6.35 1.90
C ILE A 70 2.47 -7.85 2.00
N TYR A 71 2.17 -8.48 0.88
CA TYR A 71 1.92 -9.90 0.75
C TYR A 71 2.72 -10.46 -0.44
N ASP A 72 3.13 -11.72 -0.35
CA ASP A 72 3.71 -12.42 -1.48
C ASP A 72 2.64 -12.68 -2.56
N ILE A 73 2.91 -12.20 -3.77
CA ILE A 73 1.98 -12.30 -4.90
C ILE A 73 1.71 -13.75 -5.32
N SER A 74 2.69 -14.65 -5.13
CA SER A 74 2.57 -16.04 -5.57
C SER A 74 1.66 -16.90 -4.67
N THR A 75 1.51 -16.50 -3.41
CA THR A 75 0.80 -17.30 -2.39
C THR A 75 -0.47 -16.63 -1.87
N SER A 76 -0.55 -15.30 -1.97
CA SER A 76 -1.56 -14.51 -1.27
C SER A 76 -2.47 -13.69 -2.19
N LEU A 77 -2.16 -13.59 -3.49
CA LEU A 77 -3.04 -12.89 -4.42
C LEU A 77 -4.36 -13.67 -4.53
N PRO A 78 -5.50 -13.10 -4.11
CA PRO A 78 -6.77 -13.79 -4.26
C PRO A 78 -7.10 -13.92 -5.74
N THR A 79 -7.32 -15.14 -6.21
CA THR A 79 -8.01 -15.40 -7.48
C THR A 79 -9.38 -14.72 -7.39
N GLU A 80 -9.84 -14.05 -8.44
CA GLU A 80 -11.06 -13.22 -8.42
C GLU A 80 -12.39 -13.96 -8.12
N GLU A 81 -12.34 -15.23 -7.70
CA GLU A 81 -13.50 -16.10 -7.38
C GLU A 81 -14.13 -15.85 -5.99
N GLY A 82 -13.96 -14.68 -5.38
CA GLY A 82 -14.44 -14.44 -4.02
C GLY A 82 -14.87 -13.00 -3.72
N ALA A 83 -15.29 -12.25 -4.74
CA ALA A 83 -15.99 -10.98 -4.54
C ALA A 83 -17.50 -11.22 -4.53
N GLU A 84 -18.00 -11.88 -3.48
CA GLU A 84 -19.42 -11.89 -3.10
C GLU A 84 -19.65 -10.95 -1.92
#